data_AF-A0A1J5EYD3-F1
#
_entry.id   AF-A0A1J5EYD3-F1
#
_cell.length_a   1.000
_cell.length_b   1.000
_cell.length_c   1.000
_cell.angle_alpha   90.00
_cell.angle_beta   90.00
_cell.angle_gamma   90.00
#
_symmetry.space_group_name_H-M   'P 1'
#
loop_
_entity.id
_entity.type
_entity.pdbx_description
1 polymer ?
#
loop_
_entity_poly.entity_id
_entity_poly.type
_entity_poly.pdbx_seq_one_letter_code
_entity_poly.pdbx_strand_id
1 'polypeptide(L)'
;MYGAKMLKNGSKIFSLFVCIFVGSSVALPPRTWDAIFDAEGSGDYVSAKVEGQVRFFKYTYYGEVQPIAFTVSDGNFSFVVSGNLKVSSDKVESDFYATCNKTKEVWISCFNRPQKFGKENLVVDIKGIDLACNDDLYAIRDLRIKFKNETAQTWWDTKFEGKEKFKRKQLADFRIAEQEQRIAVKDASSEIVDSRDGKAYRTIKIEGRTWIAQNMNYEVPNESWCYENNDSYCERGGRLYTLEGARQACPKGYHLPRDREWQDMLTSLTQCYDGVQNCGAFGAKLKAKTGWHGGGGTDAYGFTVFSSGRRDVLGKGGRFVDMGEYAAFWSAQNGRNETIWIWVLGRMGDNMVRELAPNKNQAYSVRCIDGD
;
A
#
# COMPACT_ATOMS: atom_id res chain seq x y z
N MET A 1 63.00 2.88 -51.77
CA MET A 1 62.00 1.84 -52.04
C MET A 1 61.43 1.46 -50.67
N TYR A 2 60.18 1.68 -50.26
CA TYR A 2 58.90 1.98 -50.92
C TYR A 2 57.96 2.64 -49.87
N GLY A 3 57.10 3.58 -50.29
CA GLY A 3 55.83 3.96 -49.62
C GLY A 3 55.94 4.85 -48.37
N ALA A 4 55.10 5.85 -48.11
CA ALA A 4 53.74 6.09 -48.57
C ALA A 4 53.46 7.60 -48.66
N LYS A 5 52.72 7.98 -49.70
CA LYS A 5 52.30 9.34 -50.04
C LYS A 5 50.85 9.54 -49.59
N MET A 6 50.56 10.69 -48.99
CA MET A 6 49.20 11.11 -48.64
C MET A 6 48.32 11.34 -49.88
N LEU A 7 47.00 11.13 -49.68
CA LEU A 7 45.83 11.96 -50.06
C LEU A 7 44.69 11.11 -50.67
N LYS A 8 43.53 11.09 -50.02
CA LYS A 8 42.29 11.76 -50.49
C LYS A 8 41.05 11.45 -49.63
N ASN A 9 40.36 12.54 -49.30
CA ASN A 9 38.90 12.75 -49.25
C ASN A 9 37.98 11.83 -48.43
N GLY A 10 37.48 12.38 -47.32
CA GLY A 10 36.10 12.88 -47.24
C GLY A 10 35.01 11.87 -46.86
N SER A 11 34.48 11.99 -45.63
CA SER A 11 33.05 11.89 -45.36
C SER A 11 32.72 12.40 -43.95
N LYS A 12 31.52 12.94 -43.81
CA LYS A 12 30.95 13.67 -42.68
C LYS A 12 30.95 12.85 -41.39
N ILE A 13 31.42 13.42 -40.29
CA ILE A 13 31.17 12.90 -38.94
C ILE A 13 30.20 13.86 -38.23
N PHE A 14 29.00 13.34 -37.99
CA PHE A 14 27.97 13.91 -37.14
C PHE A 14 28.54 14.21 -35.75
N SER A 15 28.46 15.47 -35.33
CA SER A 15 28.79 15.87 -33.96
C SER A 15 27.67 15.37 -33.03
N LEU A 16 27.88 14.23 -32.39
CA LEU A 16 26.97 13.68 -31.39
C LEU A 16 27.18 14.49 -30.09
N PHE A 17 26.27 15.42 -29.82
CA PHE A 17 26.14 16.06 -28.52
C PHE A 17 25.84 14.97 -27.48
N VAL A 18 26.84 14.63 -26.67
CA VAL A 18 26.65 13.84 -25.45
C VAL A 18 25.97 14.77 -24.43
N CYS A 19 24.64 14.76 -24.42
CA CYS A 19 23.86 15.27 -23.31
C CYS A 19 24.14 14.38 -22.10
N ILE A 20 25.02 14.84 -21.21
CA ILE A 20 25.12 14.34 -19.84
C ILE A 20 23.79 14.68 -19.17
N PHE A 21 22.84 13.75 -19.24
CA PHE A 21 21.71 13.75 -18.32
C PHE A 21 22.28 13.42 -16.95
N VAL A 22 22.54 14.47 -16.17
CA VAL A 22 22.62 14.36 -14.72
C VAL A 22 21.28 13.77 -14.30
N GLY A 23 21.29 12.48 -13.98
CA GLY A 23 20.14 11.79 -13.42
C GLY A 23 19.79 12.50 -12.12
N SER A 24 18.78 13.36 -12.18
CA SER A 24 18.10 13.89 -11.00
C SER A 24 17.77 12.68 -10.12
N SER A 25 18.34 12.65 -8.93
CA SER A 25 17.93 11.75 -7.86
C SER A 25 16.44 11.93 -7.66
N VAL A 26 15.64 11.07 -8.28
CA VAL A 26 14.23 10.94 -7.94
C VAL A 26 14.25 10.29 -6.56
N ALA A 27 14.28 11.14 -5.52
CA ALA A 27 14.06 10.72 -4.16
C ALA A 27 12.77 9.89 -4.18
N LEU A 28 12.88 8.62 -3.77
CA LEU A 28 11.72 7.76 -3.56
C LEU A 28 10.70 8.55 -2.73
N PRO A 29 9.41 8.58 -3.13
CA PRO A 29 8.43 9.30 -2.34
C PRO A 29 8.47 8.76 -0.90
N PRO A 30 8.52 9.65 0.12
CA PRO A 30 8.71 9.25 1.51
C PRO A 30 7.64 8.25 1.98
N ARG A 31 8.12 7.22 2.68
CA ARG A 31 7.33 6.15 3.30
C ARG A 31 6.64 6.76 4.53
N THR A 32 5.30 6.81 4.56
CA THR A 32 4.44 7.34 5.65
C THR A 32 4.56 8.85 5.96
N TRP A 33 3.49 9.46 6.50
CA TRP A 33 3.40 10.92 6.68
C TRP A 33 4.40 11.43 7.73
N ASP A 34 4.72 10.61 8.71
CA ASP A 34 5.74 10.89 9.71
C ASP A 34 7.14 10.99 9.09
N ALA A 35 7.51 10.23 8.06
CA ALA A 35 8.79 10.44 7.38
C ALA A 35 8.83 11.76 6.61
N ILE A 36 7.71 12.25 6.06
CA ILE A 36 7.65 13.56 5.40
C ILE A 36 8.00 14.69 6.40
N PHE A 37 7.57 14.51 7.64
CA PHE A 37 7.73 15.49 8.71
C PHE A 37 8.87 15.17 9.69
N ASP A 38 9.71 14.18 9.38
CA ASP A 38 10.83 13.73 10.23
C ASP A 38 10.37 13.38 11.67
N ALA A 39 9.25 12.65 11.76
CA ALA A 39 8.39 12.52 12.94
C ALA A 39 8.08 11.07 13.35
N GLU A 40 8.87 10.09 12.92
CA GLU A 40 8.59 8.66 13.11
C GLU A 40 8.18 8.33 14.56
N GLY A 41 6.99 7.74 14.73
CA GLY A 41 6.45 7.34 16.03
C GLY A 41 6.01 8.46 16.98
N SER A 42 6.04 9.72 16.53
CA SER A 42 5.69 10.89 17.36
C SER A 42 4.46 11.66 16.88
N GLY A 43 3.93 11.31 15.71
CA GLY A 43 2.74 11.91 15.11
C GLY A 43 1.43 11.21 15.51
N ASP A 44 0.38 11.99 15.68
CA ASP A 44 -0.97 11.53 15.98
C ASP A 44 -1.87 11.62 14.74
N TYR A 45 -2.83 10.70 14.65
CA TYR A 45 -3.89 10.74 13.64
C TYR A 45 -5.24 10.70 14.36
N VAL A 46 -5.91 11.86 14.41
CA VAL A 46 -7.06 12.11 15.28
C VAL A 46 -8.27 12.50 14.45
N SER A 47 -9.43 11.90 14.76
CA SER A 47 -10.71 12.30 14.18
C SER A 47 -11.27 13.53 14.90
N ALA A 48 -11.85 14.47 14.16
CA ALA A 48 -12.58 15.61 14.70
C ALA A 48 -13.88 15.84 13.93
N LYS A 49 -14.90 16.37 14.61
CA LYS A 49 -16.18 16.70 13.99
C LYS A 49 -16.15 18.01 13.22
N VAL A 50 -16.82 18.01 12.07
CA VAL A 50 -17.10 19.20 11.29
C VAL A 50 -18.29 19.95 11.89
N GLU A 51 -18.08 21.23 12.19
CA GLU A 51 -19.11 22.14 12.65
C GLU A 51 -19.91 22.67 11.45
N GLY A 52 -21.23 22.47 11.46
CA GLY A 52 -22.14 22.96 10.42
C GLY A 52 -22.20 22.06 9.18
N GLN A 53 -22.10 22.66 8.00
CA GLN A 53 -22.14 21.96 6.70
C GLN A 53 -20.78 22.06 6.00
N VAL A 54 -20.41 20.99 5.29
CA VAL A 54 -19.29 21.00 4.36
C VAL A 54 -19.74 21.72 3.09
N ARG A 55 -19.07 22.83 2.76
CA ARG A 55 -19.36 23.63 1.57
C ARG A 55 -18.53 23.13 0.42
N PHE A 56 -19.21 22.74 -0.66
CA PHE A 56 -18.61 22.38 -1.94
C PHE A 56 -18.85 23.51 -2.94
N PHE A 57 -17.82 23.92 -3.67
CA PHE A 57 -17.94 24.95 -4.71
C PHE A 57 -18.10 24.30 -6.10
N LYS A 58 -18.35 25.11 -7.15
CA LYS A 58 -18.63 24.60 -8.50
C LYS A 58 -17.53 23.62 -8.98
N TYR A 59 -17.95 22.39 -9.28
CA TYR A 59 -17.09 21.37 -9.88
C TYR A 59 -16.57 21.82 -11.24
N THR A 60 -15.27 21.68 -11.47
CA THR A 60 -14.65 21.92 -12.79
C THR A 60 -14.33 20.59 -13.45
N TYR A 61 -14.96 20.33 -14.59
CA TYR A 61 -14.76 19.10 -15.38
C TYR A 61 -13.29 18.87 -15.76
N TYR A 62 -12.52 19.95 -15.92
CA TYR A 62 -11.08 19.86 -16.12
C TYR A 62 -10.35 19.54 -14.81
N GLY A 63 -9.95 18.28 -14.64
CA GLY A 63 -8.98 17.85 -13.63
C GLY A 63 -9.54 17.19 -12.37
N GLU A 64 -10.82 16.83 -12.33
CA GLU A 64 -11.45 16.13 -11.19
C GLU A 64 -11.27 16.86 -9.84
N VAL A 65 -11.22 18.19 -9.88
CA VAL A 65 -10.96 19.01 -8.69
C VAL A 65 -12.27 19.50 -8.09
N GLN A 66 -12.44 19.22 -6.80
CA GLN A 66 -13.60 19.66 -6.03
C GLN A 66 -13.15 20.61 -4.90
N PRO A 67 -13.36 21.93 -5.02
CA PRO A 67 -13.02 22.87 -3.96
C PRO A 67 -13.97 22.73 -2.78
N ILE A 68 -13.43 22.79 -1.58
CA ILE A 68 -14.16 22.60 -0.33
C ILE A 68 -13.81 23.65 0.74
N ALA A 69 -14.75 23.90 1.64
CA ALA A 69 -14.50 24.61 2.88
C ALA A 69 -15.43 24.14 4.01
N PHE A 70 -14.90 24.06 5.22
CA PHE A 70 -15.67 23.68 6.41
C PHE A 70 -14.97 24.16 7.69
N THR A 71 -15.68 24.08 8.82
CA THR A 71 -15.17 24.48 10.12
C THR A 71 -14.95 23.25 11.00
N VAL A 72 -13.83 23.19 11.72
CA VAL A 72 -13.57 22.18 12.75
C VAL A 72 -13.61 22.86 14.10
N SER A 73 -14.48 22.37 14.98
CA SER A 73 -14.64 22.87 16.35
C SER A 73 -14.95 21.70 17.26
N ASP A 74 -13.91 20.98 17.68
CA ASP A 74 -14.01 19.75 18.47
C ASP A 74 -12.81 19.62 19.42
N GLY A 75 -13.08 19.54 20.73
CA GLY A 75 -12.04 19.52 21.76
C GLY A 75 -11.07 20.71 21.67
N ASN A 76 -9.78 20.41 21.45
CA ASN A 76 -8.72 21.41 21.33
C ASN A 76 -8.48 21.88 19.88
N PHE A 77 -9.38 21.52 18.94
CA PHE A 77 -9.31 21.97 17.55
C PHE A 77 -10.34 23.08 17.29
N SER A 78 -9.88 24.22 16.77
CA SER A 78 -10.72 25.38 16.48
C SER A 78 -10.18 26.17 15.28
N PHE A 79 -10.59 25.78 14.08
CA PHE A 79 -10.11 26.39 12.82
C PHE A 79 -11.08 26.16 11.65
N VAL A 80 -10.88 26.95 10.59
CA VAL A 80 -11.57 26.82 9.31
C VAL A 80 -10.59 26.23 8.30
N VAL A 81 -11.06 25.25 7.52
CA VAL A 81 -10.31 24.58 6.47
C VAL A 81 -10.82 25.01 5.12
N SER A 82 -9.91 25.22 4.17
CA SER A 82 -10.23 25.30 2.75
C SER A 82 -9.14 24.62 1.91
N GLY A 83 -9.55 24.07 0.77
CA GLY A 83 -8.65 23.37 -0.14
C GLY A 83 -9.41 22.65 -1.24
N ASN A 84 -8.76 21.66 -1.84
CA ASN A 84 -9.24 20.96 -3.02
C ASN A 84 -9.17 19.44 -2.80
N LEU A 85 -10.25 18.73 -3.10
CA LEU A 85 -10.28 17.27 -3.19
C LEU A 85 -10.09 16.84 -4.64
N LYS A 86 -9.53 15.64 -4.85
CA LYS A 86 -9.60 14.96 -6.14
C LYS A 86 -10.75 13.95 -6.10
N VAL A 87 -11.79 14.18 -6.90
CA VAL A 87 -13.01 13.35 -6.94
C VAL A 87 -13.46 13.21 -8.39
N SER A 88 -13.66 11.98 -8.84
CA SER A 88 -14.17 11.69 -10.19
C SER A 88 -15.59 12.22 -10.39
N SER A 89 -15.94 12.52 -11.65
CA SER A 89 -17.28 12.98 -12.01
C SER A 89 -18.37 12.02 -11.54
N ASP A 90 -18.14 10.72 -11.73
CA ASP A 90 -19.12 9.68 -11.44
C ASP A 90 -19.48 9.64 -9.95
N LYS A 91 -18.48 9.83 -9.08
CA LYS A 91 -18.70 9.94 -7.63
C LYS A 91 -19.48 11.21 -7.29
N VAL A 92 -19.16 12.35 -7.89
CA VAL A 92 -19.87 13.61 -7.66
C VAL A 92 -21.35 13.48 -8.02
N GLU A 93 -21.67 12.80 -9.13
CA GLU A 93 -23.03 12.55 -9.59
C GLU A 93 -23.78 11.53 -8.71
N SER A 94 -23.08 10.61 -8.05
CA SER A 94 -23.64 9.56 -7.21
C SER A 94 -23.90 9.96 -5.74
N ASP A 95 -24.23 11.22 -5.48
CA ASP A 95 -24.57 11.75 -4.13
C ASP A 95 -23.38 11.92 -3.14
N PHE A 96 -22.19 12.21 -3.67
CA PHE A 96 -20.98 12.47 -2.87
C PHE A 96 -21.19 13.58 -1.82
N TYR A 97 -21.82 14.70 -2.21
CA TYR A 97 -21.98 15.85 -1.31
C TYR A 97 -22.87 15.56 -0.10
N ALA A 98 -23.96 14.83 -0.28
CA ALA A 98 -24.82 14.45 0.84
C ALA A 98 -24.14 13.43 1.73
N THR A 99 -23.40 12.48 1.14
CA THR A 99 -22.59 11.49 1.87
C THR A 99 -21.59 12.16 2.80
N CYS A 100 -20.77 13.10 2.30
CA CYS A 100 -19.83 13.84 3.14
C CYS A 100 -20.54 14.68 4.21
N ASN A 101 -21.67 15.30 3.88
CA ASN A 101 -22.47 16.09 4.82
C ASN A 101 -23.21 15.24 5.87
N LYS A 102 -23.37 13.93 5.64
CA LYS A 102 -23.89 12.98 6.62
C LYS A 102 -22.80 12.55 7.59
N THR A 103 -21.59 12.26 7.09
CA THR A 103 -20.46 11.82 7.93
C THR A 103 -19.95 12.94 8.84
N LYS A 104 -19.73 14.15 8.30
CA LYS A 104 -19.24 15.33 9.05
C LYS A 104 -18.03 15.06 9.95
N GLU A 105 -17.08 14.28 9.45
CA GLU A 105 -15.88 13.90 10.18
C GLU A 105 -14.65 14.18 9.33
N VAL A 106 -13.58 14.60 10.00
CA VAL A 106 -12.27 14.79 9.38
C VAL A 106 -11.21 14.08 10.19
N TRP A 107 -10.19 13.63 9.48
CA TRP A 107 -9.01 13.02 10.07
C TRP A 107 -7.84 13.96 9.95
N ILE A 108 -7.19 14.23 11.07
CA ILE A 108 -6.14 15.24 11.20
C ILE A 108 -4.83 14.53 11.51
N SER A 109 -3.85 14.68 10.62
CA SER A 109 -2.44 14.38 10.94
C SER A 109 -1.87 15.57 11.70
N CYS A 110 -1.48 15.38 12.96
CA CYS A 110 -0.97 16.45 13.81
C CYS A 110 -0.01 15.92 14.86
N PHE A 111 0.67 16.83 15.56
CA PHE A 111 1.23 16.52 16.87
C PHE A 111 0.22 16.97 17.93
N ASN A 112 -0.38 16.02 18.67
CA ASN A 112 -1.42 16.30 19.66
C ASN A 112 -0.81 16.87 20.95
N ARG A 113 -0.25 18.08 20.83
CA ARG A 113 0.39 18.84 21.90
C ARG A 113 -0.33 20.17 22.04
N PRO A 114 -1.43 20.23 22.82
CA PRO A 114 -2.19 21.45 23.03
C PRO A 114 -1.29 22.55 23.62
N GLN A 115 -1.33 23.74 23.04
CA GLN A 115 -0.62 24.91 23.51
C GLN A 115 -1.60 25.98 23.96
N LYS A 116 -1.21 26.77 24.97
CA LYS A 116 -2.07 27.80 25.53
C LYS A 116 -1.99 29.09 24.70
N PHE A 117 -3.12 29.50 24.13
CA PHE A 117 -3.29 30.75 23.39
C PHE A 117 -4.35 31.61 24.09
N GLY A 118 -3.90 32.46 25.02
CA GLY A 118 -4.78 33.24 25.88
C GLY A 118 -5.52 32.33 26.88
N LYS A 119 -6.85 32.20 26.71
CA LYS A 119 -7.70 31.36 27.57
C LYS A 119 -7.96 29.96 27.01
N GLU A 120 -7.55 29.71 25.76
CA GLU A 120 -7.80 28.44 25.06
C GLU A 120 -6.55 27.59 25.02
N ASN A 121 -6.71 26.27 25.06
CA ASN A 121 -5.66 25.31 24.76
C ASN A 121 -5.95 24.71 23.39
N LEU A 122 -5.11 24.99 22.40
CA LEU A 122 -5.35 24.61 21.01
C LEU A 122 -4.21 23.75 20.47
N VAL A 123 -4.58 22.75 19.66
CA VAL A 123 -3.64 22.01 18.83
C VAL A 123 -3.53 22.75 17.50
N VAL A 124 -2.34 23.32 17.26
CA VAL A 124 -2.04 24.16 16.10
C VAL A 124 -1.06 23.50 15.12
N ASP A 125 -0.37 22.44 15.55
CA ASP A 125 0.64 21.76 14.76
C ASP A 125 0.01 20.71 13.83
N ILE A 126 -0.67 21.21 12.80
CA ILE A 126 -1.44 20.41 11.84
C ILE A 126 -0.62 20.16 10.58
N LYS A 127 -0.47 18.89 10.21
CA LYS A 127 0.31 18.44 9.05
C LYS A 127 -0.55 18.11 7.85
N GLY A 128 -1.74 17.57 8.06
CA GLY A 128 -2.66 17.20 6.99
C GLY A 128 -4.08 17.04 7.50
N ILE A 129 -5.04 17.18 6.60
CA ILE A 129 -6.46 16.99 6.90
C ILE A 129 -7.08 16.20 5.76
N ASP A 130 -7.77 15.13 6.10
CA ASP A 130 -8.54 14.28 5.19
C ASP A 130 -10.03 14.38 5.56
N LEU A 131 -10.92 14.53 4.58
CA LEU A 131 -12.36 14.55 4.78
C LEU A 131 -12.92 13.13 4.67
N ALA A 132 -13.69 12.69 5.67
CA ALA A 132 -14.40 11.43 5.61
C ALA A 132 -15.74 11.59 4.89
N CYS A 133 -15.97 10.74 3.89
CA CYS A 133 -17.24 10.62 3.20
C CYS A 133 -17.60 9.14 3.12
N ASN A 134 -18.49 8.70 4.02
CA ASN A 134 -18.69 7.29 4.35
C ASN A 134 -17.38 6.64 4.83
N ASP A 135 -17.02 5.47 4.30
CA ASP A 135 -15.81 4.71 4.66
C ASP A 135 -14.55 5.20 3.92
N ASP A 136 -14.70 6.15 2.99
CA ASP A 136 -13.61 6.71 2.20
C ASP A 136 -13.07 8.00 2.85
N LEU A 137 -11.74 8.15 2.86
CA LEU A 137 -11.06 9.38 3.23
C LEU A 137 -10.55 10.08 1.96
N TYR A 138 -10.76 11.39 1.86
CA TYR A 138 -10.33 12.23 0.73
C TYR A 138 -9.33 13.27 1.20
N ALA A 139 -8.14 13.28 0.60
CA ALA A 139 -7.08 14.17 1.02
C ALA A 139 -7.29 15.59 0.51
N ILE A 140 -7.07 16.58 1.37
CA ILE A 140 -7.25 17.98 1.04
C ILE A 140 -5.92 18.55 0.53
N ARG A 141 -5.87 18.81 -0.78
CA ARG A 141 -4.76 19.52 -1.44
C ARG A 141 -4.92 21.03 -1.33
N ASP A 142 -3.82 21.75 -1.48
CA ASP A 142 -3.75 23.21 -1.34
C ASP A 142 -4.34 23.70 -0.01
N LEU A 143 -4.12 22.89 1.03
CA LEU A 143 -4.68 23.06 2.36
C LEU A 143 -4.34 24.43 2.94
N ARG A 144 -5.38 25.19 3.29
CA ARG A 144 -5.31 26.44 4.05
C ARG A 144 -6.08 26.29 5.34
N ILE A 145 -5.43 26.66 6.44
CA ILE A 145 -5.98 26.59 7.79
C ILE A 145 -6.06 28.01 8.34
N LYS A 146 -7.25 28.39 8.82
CA LYS A 146 -7.46 29.67 9.51
C LYS A 146 -7.96 29.40 10.93
N PHE A 147 -7.12 29.59 11.93
CA PHE A 147 -7.49 29.47 13.33
C PHE A 147 -8.46 30.58 13.73
N LYS A 148 -9.46 30.24 14.56
CA LYS A 148 -10.41 31.24 15.09
C LYS A 148 -9.72 32.20 16.08
N ASN A 149 -8.69 31.72 16.78
CA ASN A 149 -7.88 32.48 17.72
C ASN A 149 -6.74 33.22 16.99
N GLU A 150 -6.67 34.55 17.11
CA GLU A 150 -5.71 35.40 16.38
C GLU A 150 -4.25 35.15 16.77
N THR A 151 -3.98 34.85 18.04
CA THR A 151 -2.63 34.53 18.52
C THR A 151 -2.15 33.20 17.97
N ALA A 152 -3.04 32.19 17.95
CA ALA A 152 -2.77 30.91 17.32
C ALA A 152 -2.53 31.04 15.81
N GLN A 153 -3.32 31.88 15.13
CA GLN A 153 -3.14 32.18 13.70
C GLN A 153 -1.76 32.80 13.43
N THR A 154 -1.39 33.83 14.19
CA THR A 154 -0.09 34.50 14.04
C THR A 154 1.07 33.53 14.25
N TRP A 155 0.93 32.63 15.24
CA TRP A 155 1.93 31.61 15.52
C TRP A 155 2.04 30.59 14.37
N TRP A 156 0.90 30.12 13.84
CA TRP A 156 0.83 29.23 12.67
C TRP A 156 1.51 29.87 11.45
N ASP A 157 1.17 31.13 11.14
CA ASP A 157 1.72 31.85 9.99
C ASP A 157 3.25 32.00 10.08
N THR A 158 3.75 32.28 11.28
CA THR A 158 5.18 32.49 11.54
C THR A 158 5.97 31.18 11.51
N LYS A 159 5.40 30.09 12.04
CA LYS A 159 6.12 28.82 12.27
C LYS A 159 5.92 27.80 11.15
N PHE A 160 4.71 27.69 10.60
CA PHE A 160 4.31 26.53 9.81
C PHE A 160 3.70 26.86 8.44
N GLU A 161 2.94 27.94 8.29
CA GLU A 161 2.20 28.22 7.04
C GLU A 161 3.15 28.26 5.83
N GLY A 162 4.24 29.04 5.91
CA GLY A 162 5.24 29.09 4.83
C GLY A 162 6.17 27.88 4.81
N LYS A 163 6.78 27.56 5.96
CA LYS A 163 7.90 26.61 6.06
C LYS A 163 7.54 25.17 5.69
N GLU A 164 6.32 24.76 6.01
CA GLU A 164 5.88 23.38 5.84
C GLU A 164 4.91 23.20 4.67
N LYS A 165 4.61 24.27 3.92
CA LYS A 165 3.69 24.23 2.78
C LYS A 165 4.03 23.13 1.77
N PHE A 166 5.32 22.99 1.46
CA PHE A 166 5.79 21.98 0.52
C PHE A 166 5.61 20.56 1.07
N LYS A 167 5.94 20.33 2.35
CA LYS A 167 5.73 19.05 3.04
C LYS A 167 4.24 18.66 3.09
N ARG A 168 3.34 19.62 3.38
CA ARG A 168 1.89 19.40 3.35
C ARG A 168 1.39 19.03 1.94
N LYS A 169 1.93 19.67 0.91
CA LYS A 169 1.63 19.30 -0.48
C LYS A 169 2.08 17.87 -0.79
N GLN A 170 3.30 17.48 -0.40
CA GLN A 170 3.78 16.11 -0.57
C GLN A 170 2.89 15.10 0.16
N LEU A 171 2.43 15.42 1.37
CA LEU A 171 1.50 14.57 2.11
C LEU A 171 0.17 14.41 1.38
N ALA A 172 -0.44 15.50 0.90
CA ALA A 172 -1.68 15.44 0.14
C ALA A 172 -1.50 14.62 -1.14
N ASP A 173 -0.43 14.85 -1.91
CA ASP A 173 -0.15 14.11 -3.14
C ASP A 173 0.10 12.61 -2.86
N PHE A 174 0.79 12.26 -1.76
CA PHE A 174 0.97 10.88 -1.29
C PHE A 174 -0.37 10.21 -0.96
N ARG A 175 -1.27 10.89 -0.22
CA ARG A 175 -2.59 10.35 0.15
C ARG A 175 -3.51 10.19 -1.06
N ILE A 176 -3.48 11.13 -2.00
CA ILE A 176 -4.24 11.02 -3.26
C ILE A 176 -3.75 9.80 -4.05
N ALA A 177 -2.44 9.60 -4.17
CA ALA A 177 -1.90 8.40 -4.81
C ALA A 177 -2.33 7.11 -4.09
N GLU A 178 -2.34 7.09 -2.74
CA GLU A 178 -2.89 5.95 -1.99
C GLU A 178 -4.38 5.70 -2.27
N GLN A 179 -5.19 6.76 -2.42
CA GLN A 179 -6.63 6.68 -2.70
C GLN A 179 -6.89 6.15 -4.10
N GLU A 180 -6.23 6.71 -5.11
CA GLU A 180 -6.34 6.27 -6.51
C GLU A 180 -5.94 4.80 -6.67
N GLN A 181 -4.84 4.41 -6.01
CA GLN A 181 -4.41 3.02 -6.01
C GLN A 181 -5.44 2.10 -5.34
N ARG A 182 -6.04 2.50 -4.21
CA ARG A 182 -7.11 1.72 -3.56
C ARG A 182 -8.33 1.56 -4.47
N ILE A 183 -8.74 2.63 -5.16
CA ILE A 183 -9.86 2.62 -6.11
C ILE A 183 -9.52 1.70 -7.28
N ALA A 184 -8.34 1.85 -7.89
CA ALA A 184 -7.91 1.00 -8.99
C ALA A 184 -7.83 -0.48 -8.61
N VAL A 185 -7.30 -0.80 -7.41
CA VAL A 185 -7.28 -2.18 -6.89
C VAL A 185 -8.70 -2.71 -6.66
N LYS A 186 -9.61 -1.87 -6.13
CA LYS A 186 -11.00 -2.26 -5.89
C LYS A 186 -11.72 -2.54 -7.21
N ASP A 187 -11.62 -1.64 -8.17
CA ASP A 187 -12.27 -1.74 -9.49
C ASP A 187 -11.70 -2.90 -10.32
N ALA A 188 -10.41 -3.22 -10.13
CA ALA A 188 -9.77 -4.37 -10.76
C ALA A 188 -9.99 -5.70 -10.01
N SER A 189 -10.66 -5.68 -8.86
CA SER A 189 -10.89 -6.87 -8.04
C SER A 189 -12.29 -7.44 -8.21
N SER A 190 -12.41 -8.75 -8.01
CA SER A 190 -13.68 -9.46 -7.90
C SER A 190 -13.65 -10.32 -6.64
N GLU A 191 -14.76 -10.90 -6.23
CA GLU A 191 -14.80 -11.81 -5.09
C GLU A 191 -15.27 -13.20 -5.51
N ILE A 192 -14.72 -14.21 -4.86
CA ILE A 192 -15.21 -15.57 -4.93
C ILE A 192 -15.61 -16.03 -3.54
N VAL A 193 -16.60 -16.92 -3.45
CA VAL A 193 -16.97 -17.57 -2.20
C VAL A 193 -16.55 -19.03 -2.28
N ASP A 194 -15.72 -19.47 -1.33
CA ASP A 194 -15.37 -20.88 -1.21
C ASP A 194 -16.60 -21.64 -0.72
N SER A 195 -17.16 -22.48 -1.57
CA SER A 195 -18.38 -23.24 -1.25
C SER A 195 -18.19 -24.26 -0.12
N ARG A 196 -16.94 -24.56 0.27
CA ARG A 196 -16.62 -25.56 1.29
C ARG A 196 -16.79 -25.02 2.71
N ASP A 197 -16.54 -23.72 2.92
CA ASP A 197 -16.61 -23.08 4.24
C ASP A 197 -17.34 -21.72 4.24
N GLY A 198 -17.81 -21.25 3.08
CA GLY A 198 -18.55 -19.99 2.92
C GLY A 198 -17.68 -18.74 2.97
N LYS A 199 -16.35 -18.86 3.01
CA LYS A 199 -15.46 -17.70 3.10
C LYS A 199 -15.37 -16.97 1.75
N ALA A 200 -15.57 -15.67 1.79
CA ALA A 200 -15.35 -14.79 0.63
C ALA A 200 -13.87 -14.40 0.55
N TYR A 201 -13.31 -14.53 -0.64
CA TYR A 201 -11.94 -14.15 -0.96
C TYR A 201 -11.93 -13.16 -2.12
N ARG A 202 -11.24 -12.05 -1.93
CA ARG A 202 -10.94 -11.12 -3.01
C ARG A 202 -9.98 -11.76 -4.00
N THR A 203 -10.20 -11.47 -5.26
CA THR A 203 -9.39 -11.88 -6.39
C THR A 203 -8.90 -10.67 -7.16
N ILE A 204 -7.77 -10.82 -7.84
CA ILE A 204 -7.18 -9.82 -8.73
C ILE A 204 -6.75 -10.48 -10.02
N LYS A 205 -6.84 -9.74 -11.13
CA LYS A 205 -6.42 -10.23 -12.43
C LYS A 205 -5.02 -9.72 -12.76
N ILE A 206 -4.10 -10.63 -13.05
CA ILE A 206 -2.72 -10.33 -13.43
C ILE A 206 -2.45 -11.09 -14.74
N GLU A 207 -2.21 -10.35 -15.83
CA GLU A 207 -1.94 -10.89 -17.19
C GLU A 207 -2.88 -12.03 -17.61
N GLY A 208 -4.20 -11.78 -17.47
CA GLY A 208 -5.21 -12.74 -17.91
C GLY A 208 -5.49 -13.89 -16.94
N ARG A 209 -4.69 -14.05 -15.87
CA ARG A 209 -4.90 -15.05 -14.83
C ARG A 209 -5.51 -14.42 -13.58
N THR A 210 -6.36 -15.16 -12.91
CA THR A 210 -7.07 -14.70 -11.71
C THR A 210 -6.42 -15.28 -10.48
N TRP A 211 -5.90 -14.42 -9.61
CA TRP A 211 -5.25 -14.79 -8.36
C TRP A 211 -6.16 -14.48 -7.18
N ILE A 212 -6.21 -15.39 -6.21
CA ILE A 212 -6.80 -15.09 -4.90
C ILE A 212 -5.83 -14.19 -4.13
N ALA A 213 -6.29 -12.95 -3.91
CA ALA A 213 -5.52 -11.84 -3.35
C ALA A 213 -5.42 -11.88 -1.82
N GLN A 214 -6.01 -12.87 -1.16
CA GLN A 214 -5.81 -13.13 0.27
C GLN A 214 -5.11 -14.48 0.49
N ASN A 215 -4.48 -14.65 1.65
CA ASN A 215 -4.01 -15.97 2.05
C ASN A 215 -5.22 -16.89 2.26
N MET A 216 -5.12 -18.14 1.82
CA MET A 216 -6.18 -19.12 2.07
C MET A 216 -6.42 -19.30 3.56
N ASN A 217 -7.68 -19.53 3.91
CA ASN A 217 -8.13 -19.71 5.29
C ASN A 217 -9.07 -20.92 5.43
N TYR A 218 -9.03 -21.84 4.47
CA TYR A 218 -9.75 -23.10 4.52
C TYR A 218 -9.10 -24.05 5.53
N GLU A 219 -9.88 -24.67 6.40
CA GLU A 219 -9.34 -25.62 7.39
C GLU A 219 -9.07 -26.98 6.74
N VAL A 220 -7.80 -27.38 6.78
CA VAL A 220 -7.39 -28.77 6.51
C VAL A 220 -6.98 -29.42 7.83
N PRO A 221 -7.75 -30.42 8.33
CA PRO A 221 -7.45 -31.08 9.59
C PRO A 221 -6.03 -31.62 9.63
N ASN A 222 -5.32 -31.40 10.75
CA ASN A 222 -3.93 -31.82 11.00
C ASN A 222 -2.86 -31.26 10.06
N GLU A 223 -3.24 -30.53 9.01
CA GLU A 223 -2.33 -30.00 8.00
C GLU A 223 -2.36 -28.47 7.90
N SER A 224 -3.14 -27.81 8.74
CA SER A 224 -3.26 -26.35 8.76
C SER A 224 -3.45 -25.79 10.17
N TRP A 225 -2.92 -24.59 10.42
CA TRP A 225 -2.99 -23.91 11.71
C TRP A 225 -3.14 -22.40 11.54
N CYS A 226 -3.86 -21.79 12.47
CA CYS A 226 -3.70 -20.36 12.74
C CYS A 226 -2.37 -20.13 13.45
N TYR A 227 -1.74 -18.99 13.22
CA TYR A 227 -0.54 -18.62 13.98
C TYR A 227 -0.86 -18.65 15.48
N GLU A 228 0.02 -19.27 16.29
CA GLU A 228 -0.20 -19.50 17.73
C GLU A 228 -1.51 -20.24 18.08
N ASN A 229 -2.14 -20.91 17.12
CA ASN A 229 -3.47 -21.52 17.24
C ASN A 229 -4.56 -20.53 17.68
N ASN A 230 -4.46 -19.27 17.27
CA ASN A 230 -5.44 -18.24 17.58
C ASN A 230 -6.16 -17.77 16.30
N ASP A 231 -7.48 -17.93 16.28
CA ASP A 231 -8.34 -17.67 15.12
C ASP A 231 -8.26 -16.23 14.60
N SER A 232 -7.99 -15.25 15.46
CA SER A 232 -7.84 -13.85 15.05
C SER A 232 -6.69 -13.64 14.05
N TYR A 233 -5.62 -14.45 14.14
CA TYR A 233 -4.54 -14.41 13.15
C TYR A 233 -4.97 -15.02 11.81
N CYS A 234 -5.84 -16.01 11.83
CA CYS A 234 -6.42 -16.59 10.62
C CYS A 234 -7.36 -15.63 9.89
N GLU A 235 -8.19 -14.91 10.62
CA GLU A 235 -9.09 -13.89 10.05
C GLU A 235 -8.31 -12.80 9.32
N ARG A 236 -7.17 -12.39 9.90
CA ARG A 236 -6.33 -11.33 9.32
C ARG A 236 -5.39 -11.83 8.22
N GLY A 237 -4.69 -12.94 8.47
CA GLY A 237 -3.53 -13.38 7.70
C GLY A 237 -3.67 -14.75 7.06
N GLY A 238 -4.85 -15.39 7.15
CA GLY A 238 -5.06 -16.75 6.68
C GLY A 238 -4.35 -17.82 7.51
N ARG A 239 -4.48 -19.07 7.08
CA ARG A 239 -3.85 -20.24 7.72
C ARG A 239 -2.45 -20.50 7.17
N LEU A 240 -1.66 -21.15 8.00
CA LEU A 240 -0.40 -21.78 7.62
C LEU A 240 -0.65 -23.26 7.36
N TYR A 241 -0.20 -23.75 6.21
CA TYR A 241 -0.43 -25.11 5.74
C TYR A 241 0.87 -25.86 5.58
N THR A 242 0.91 -27.16 5.89
CA THR A 242 1.94 -28.05 5.34
C THR A 242 1.82 -28.13 3.82
N LEU A 243 2.76 -28.78 3.14
CA LEU A 243 2.61 -29.04 1.71
C LEU A 243 1.37 -29.89 1.39
N GLU A 244 1.02 -30.86 2.24
CA GLU A 244 -0.17 -31.69 2.07
C GLU A 244 -1.45 -30.88 2.25
N GLY A 245 -1.48 -30.01 3.26
CA GLY A 245 -2.57 -29.05 3.46
C GLY A 245 -2.69 -28.07 2.30
N ALA A 246 -1.57 -27.58 1.79
CA ALA A 246 -1.54 -26.62 0.69
C ALA A 246 -2.16 -27.15 -0.60
N ARG A 247 -1.98 -28.46 -0.88
CA ARG A 247 -2.59 -29.15 -2.03
C ARG A 247 -4.12 -29.23 -1.93
N GLN A 248 -4.68 -29.10 -0.73
CA GLN A 248 -6.12 -29.17 -0.46
C GLN A 248 -6.74 -27.79 -0.18
N ALA A 249 -5.91 -26.76 0.03
CA ALA A 249 -6.35 -25.45 0.47
C ALA A 249 -7.13 -24.68 -0.59
N CYS A 250 -6.85 -24.87 -1.88
CA CYS A 250 -7.48 -24.09 -2.95
C CYS A 250 -8.91 -24.58 -3.27
N PRO A 251 -9.87 -23.67 -3.52
CA PRO A 251 -11.24 -24.03 -3.91
C PRO A 251 -11.29 -24.59 -5.33
N LYS A 252 -12.42 -25.23 -5.68
CA LYS A 252 -12.63 -25.77 -7.04
C LYS A 252 -12.47 -24.69 -8.11
N GLY A 253 -11.78 -25.02 -9.20
CA GLY A 253 -11.45 -24.08 -10.29
C GLY A 253 -10.23 -23.21 -9.99
N TYR A 254 -9.59 -23.42 -8.84
CA TYR A 254 -8.30 -22.84 -8.47
C TYR A 254 -7.35 -23.95 -8.01
N HIS A 255 -6.05 -23.73 -8.19
CA HIS A 255 -5.02 -24.65 -7.74
C HIS A 255 -3.88 -23.92 -7.03
N LEU A 256 -3.05 -24.70 -6.33
CA LEU A 256 -1.82 -24.23 -5.72
C LEU A 256 -0.85 -23.81 -6.84
N PRO A 257 -0.38 -22.55 -6.90
CA PRO A 257 0.41 -22.05 -8.01
C PRO A 257 1.71 -22.84 -8.15
N ARG A 258 2.07 -23.19 -9.38
CA ARG A 258 3.39 -23.76 -9.67
C ARG A 258 4.46 -22.68 -9.57
N ASP A 259 5.71 -23.12 -9.40
CA ASP A 259 6.87 -22.20 -9.38
C ASP A 259 6.92 -21.32 -10.65
N ARG A 260 6.57 -21.89 -11.81
CA ARG A 260 6.50 -21.15 -13.06
C ARG A 260 5.42 -20.07 -13.06
N GLU A 261 4.26 -20.34 -12.46
CA GLU A 261 3.16 -19.36 -12.42
C GLU A 261 3.48 -18.18 -11.50
N TRP A 262 4.21 -18.44 -10.40
CA TRP A 262 4.80 -17.36 -9.60
C TRP A 262 5.79 -16.53 -10.42
N GLN A 263 6.69 -17.18 -11.18
CA GLN A 263 7.66 -16.46 -12.03
C GLN A 263 6.98 -15.65 -13.12
N ASP A 264 5.97 -16.20 -13.78
CA ASP A 264 5.22 -15.53 -14.84
C ASP A 264 4.47 -14.32 -14.27
N MET A 265 3.83 -14.46 -13.09
CA MET A 265 3.18 -13.35 -12.40
C MET A 265 4.18 -12.24 -12.04
N LEU A 266 5.32 -12.60 -11.44
CA LEU A 266 6.34 -11.63 -11.04
C LEU A 266 6.99 -10.93 -12.23
N THR A 267 7.32 -11.68 -13.28
CA THR A 267 7.89 -11.14 -14.52
C THR A 267 6.91 -10.18 -15.17
N SER A 268 5.63 -10.52 -15.18
CA SER A 268 4.57 -9.67 -15.72
C SER A 268 4.42 -8.35 -14.97
N LEU A 269 4.39 -8.42 -13.63
CA LEU A 269 4.28 -7.22 -12.79
C LEU A 269 5.53 -6.32 -12.86
N THR A 270 6.71 -6.91 -13.08
CA THR A 270 7.98 -6.18 -13.08
C THR A 270 8.51 -5.84 -14.47
N GLN A 271 7.97 -6.45 -15.52
CA GLN A 271 8.46 -6.41 -16.91
C GLN A 271 9.94 -6.76 -17.06
N CYS A 272 10.44 -7.62 -16.18
CA CYS A 272 11.86 -7.84 -15.99
C CYS A 272 12.20 -9.30 -16.32
N TYR A 273 12.71 -9.48 -17.53
CA TYR A 273 12.94 -10.80 -18.13
C TYR A 273 14.31 -11.39 -17.78
N ASP A 274 15.24 -10.59 -17.25
CA ASP A 274 16.61 -11.01 -16.86
C ASP A 274 16.68 -11.64 -15.45
N GLY A 275 15.52 -12.03 -14.91
CA GLY A 275 15.36 -12.70 -13.62
C GLY A 275 14.79 -11.77 -12.55
N VAL A 276 13.66 -12.20 -11.96
CA VAL A 276 12.87 -11.42 -10.98
C VAL A 276 13.68 -10.94 -9.77
N GLN A 277 14.72 -11.67 -9.37
CA GLN A 277 15.64 -11.31 -8.30
C GLN A 277 16.47 -10.05 -8.57
N ASN A 278 16.66 -9.70 -9.85
CA ASN A 278 17.43 -8.53 -10.29
C ASN A 278 16.55 -7.29 -10.50
N CYS A 279 15.24 -7.43 -10.33
CA CYS A 279 14.29 -6.36 -10.56
C CYS A 279 14.18 -5.52 -9.30
N GLY A 280 14.12 -4.20 -9.46
CA GLY A 280 14.08 -3.24 -8.35
C GLY A 280 12.96 -3.51 -7.35
N ALA A 281 12.94 -2.77 -6.23
CA ALA A 281 12.14 -2.96 -5.01
C ALA A 281 10.63 -3.32 -5.13
N PHE A 282 10.28 -4.45 -5.76
CA PHE A 282 8.90 -4.85 -6.07
C PHE A 282 8.24 -5.60 -4.93
N GLY A 283 9.01 -6.23 -4.03
CA GLY A 283 8.49 -6.88 -2.84
C GLY A 283 7.72 -5.90 -1.96
N ALA A 284 8.21 -4.66 -1.84
CA ALA A 284 7.49 -3.59 -1.14
C ALA A 284 6.13 -3.25 -1.77
N LYS A 285 5.97 -3.48 -3.09
CA LYS A 285 4.71 -3.27 -3.82
C LYS A 285 3.70 -4.42 -3.65
N LEU A 286 4.13 -5.59 -3.20
CA LEU A 286 3.26 -6.74 -2.91
C LEU A 286 2.81 -6.78 -1.43
N LYS A 287 3.65 -6.27 -0.53
CA LYS A 287 3.38 -6.24 0.92
C LYS A 287 2.15 -5.39 1.25
N ALA A 288 1.32 -5.91 2.14
CA ALA A 288 0.22 -5.17 2.75
C ALA A 288 0.76 -3.93 3.50
N LYS A 289 -0.06 -2.88 3.60
CA LYS A 289 0.30 -1.61 4.27
C LYS A 289 0.52 -1.76 5.78
N THR A 290 -0.08 -2.79 6.38
CA THR A 290 0.06 -3.11 7.82
C THR A 290 0.34 -4.60 8.01
N GLY A 291 0.65 -5.01 9.24
CA GLY A 291 0.93 -6.41 9.57
C GLY A 291 2.38 -6.83 9.33
N TRP A 292 3.27 -5.86 9.14
CA TRP A 292 4.72 -6.03 9.17
C TRP A 292 5.29 -5.19 10.31
N HIS A 293 6.26 -5.72 11.04
CA HIS A 293 6.95 -4.95 12.08
C HIS A 293 7.73 -3.78 11.43
N GLY A 294 7.61 -2.58 11.98
CA GLY A 294 8.27 -1.38 11.44
C GLY A 294 7.59 -0.77 10.20
N GLY A 295 6.37 -1.19 9.87
CA GLY A 295 5.60 -0.66 8.73
C GLY A 295 5.60 -1.59 7.52
N GLY A 296 4.47 -1.63 6.81
CA GLY A 296 4.25 -2.51 5.67
C GLY A 296 4.79 -2.01 4.34
N GLY A 297 4.26 -2.57 3.25
CA GLY A 297 4.52 -2.12 1.89
C GLY A 297 3.53 -1.08 1.40
N THR A 298 3.54 -0.85 0.09
CA THR A 298 2.56 0.03 -0.58
C THR A 298 1.33 -0.72 -1.08
N ASP A 299 1.40 -2.05 -1.20
CA ASP A 299 0.37 -2.89 -1.80
C ASP A 299 -0.07 -2.41 -3.20
N ALA A 300 0.89 -1.93 -4.01
CA ALA A 300 0.67 -1.32 -5.33
C ALA A 300 -0.15 -2.20 -6.28
N TYR A 301 -0.01 -3.52 -6.17
CA TYR A 301 -0.67 -4.49 -7.03
C TYR A 301 -1.97 -5.05 -6.42
N GLY A 302 -2.31 -4.67 -5.18
CA GLY A 302 -3.49 -5.19 -4.48
C GLY A 302 -3.40 -6.67 -4.09
N PHE A 303 -2.20 -7.25 -4.08
CA PHE A 303 -1.95 -8.65 -3.71
C PHE A 303 -1.97 -8.85 -2.17
N THR A 304 -1.81 -7.77 -1.42
CA THR A 304 -1.96 -7.65 0.04
C THR A 304 -1.27 -8.78 0.81
N VAL A 305 0.06 -8.83 0.76
CA VAL A 305 0.82 -9.82 1.53
C VAL A 305 0.95 -9.41 3.00
N PHE A 306 0.27 -10.13 3.88
CA PHE A 306 0.52 -10.09 5.32
C PHE A 306 1.71 -10.97 5.71
N SER A 307 2.45 -10.54 6.73
CA SER A 307 3.48 -11.34 7.36
C SER A 307 2.88 -12.31 8.37
N SER A 308 2.35 -13.42 7.87
CA SER A 308 1.70 -14.45 8.70
C SER A 308 2.69 -15.39 9.41
N GLY A 309 4.00 -15.12 9.29
CA GLY A 309 5.04 -15.97 9.82
C GLY A 309 5.06 -17.37 9.19
N ARG A 310 5.55 -18.33 9.94
CA ARG A 310 5.60 -19.75 9.57
C ARG A 310 5.54 -20.65 10.79
N ARG A 311 5.26 -21.93 10.58
CA ARG A 311 5.33 -22.96 11.63
C ARG A 311 6.46 -23.93 11.34
N ASP A 312 7.46 -23.92 12.19
CA ASP A 312 8.55 -24.88 12.19
C ASP A 312 8.13 -26.20 12.81
N VAL A 313 8.68 -27.30 12.29
CA VAL A 313 8.57 -28.63 12.92
C VAL A 313 9.60 -28.72 14.04
N LEU A 314 9.15 -29.02 15.26
CA LEU A 314 10.03 -29.20 16.42
C LEU A 314 9.65 -30.50 17.15
N GLY A 315 10.36 -31.58 16.85
CA GLY A 315 10.05 -32.92 17.39
C GLY A 315 8.65 -33.38 16.99
N LYS A 316 7.80 -33.69 17.98
CA LYS A 316 6.39 -34.07 17.78
C LYS A 316 5.43 -32.87 17.70
N GLY A 317 5.93 -31.65 17.93
CA GLY A 317 5.15 -30.41 17.91
C GLY A 317 5.58 -29.48 16.79
N GLY A 318 5.10 -28.25 16.86
CA GLY A 318 5.60 -27.18 15.98
C GLY A 318 5.69 -25.86 16.72
N ARG A 319 6.58 -25.00 16.24
CA ARG A 319 6.84 -23.67 16.79
C ARG A 319 6.48 -22.62 15.75
N PHE A 320 5.65 -21.66 16.15
CA PHE A 320 5.35 -20.50 15.32
C PHE A 320 6.47 -19.47 15.45
N VAL A 321 6.92 -18.94 14.33
CA VAL A 321 8.04 -18.00 14.27
C VAL A 321 7.81 -16.96 13.18
N ASP A 322 8.51 -15.83 13.30
CA ASP A 322 8.65 -14.80 12.27
C ASP A 322 7.34 -14.08 11.86
N MET A 323 6.29 -14.11 12.70
CA MET A 323 5.12 -13.23 12.54
C MET A 323 5.57 -11.76 12.47
N GLY A 324 5.02 -11.00 11.53
CA GLY A 324 5.42 -9.61 11.30
C GLY A 324 6.78 -9.43 10.62
N GLU A 325 7.61 -10.47 10.53
CA GLU A 325 8.96 -10.44 9.96
C GLU A 325 9.09 -11.16 8.61
N TYR A 326 8.27 -12.19 8.38
CA TYR A 326 8.40 -13.10 7.25
C TYR A 326 7.05 -13.57 6.70
N ALA A 327 6.93 -13.57 5.38
CA ALA A 327 5.85 -14.24 4.65
C ALA A 327 6.44 -15.23 3.65
N ALA A 328 5.93 -16.46 3.63
CA ALA A 328 6.30 -17.45 2.62
C ALA A 328 5.07 -18.15 2.05
N PHE A 329 5.20 -18.52 0.78
CA PHE A 329 4.15 -19.13 -0.01
C PHE A 329 4.59 -20.43 -0.64
N TRP A 330 3.77 -21.46 -0.50
CA TRP A 330 3.99 -22.72 -1.19
C TRP A 330 3.91 -22.58 -2.72
N SER A 331 4.75 -23.36 -3.40
CA SER A 331 4.56 -23.68 -4.81
C SER A 331 4.18 -25.15 -4.97
N ALA A 332 3.32 -25.44 -5.95
CA ALA A 332 3.07 -26.80 -6.40
C ALA A 332 4.32 -27.40 -7.06
N GLN A 333 4.48 -28.71 -6.89
CA GLN A 333 5.61 -29.49 -7.39
C GLN A 333 5.58 -29.55 -8.92
N ASN A 334 6.75 -29.38 -9.56
CA ASN A 334 6.90 -29.55 -11.01
C ASN A 334 7.32 -31.00 -11.33
N GLY A 335 6.36 -31.82 -11.79
CA GLY A 335 6.64 -33.16 -12.31
C GLY A 335 7.12 -34.18 -11.27
N ARG A 336 8.05 -35.07 -11.66
CA ARG A 336 8.52 -36.20 -10.83
C ARG A 336 9.59 -35.82 -9.80
N ASN A 337 10.09 -34.58 -9.81
CA ASN A 337 11.20 -34.17 -8.94
C ASN A 337 10.67 -33.75 -7.56
N GLU A 338 11.24 -34.27 -6.48
CA GLU A 338 10.80 -33.99 -5.10
C GLU A 338 11.11 -32.57 -4.61
N THR A 339 11.80 -31.77 -5.42
CA THR A 339 12.16 -30.39 -5.06
C THR A 339 10.91 -29.51 -5.01
N ILE A 340 10.63 -28.97 -3.82
CA ILE A 340 9.54 -28.02 -3.59
C ILE A 340 10.15 -26.65 -3.30
N TRP A 341 9.59 -25.63 -3.93
CA TRP A 341 10.02 -24.25 -3.78
C TRP A 341 8.98 -23.47 -2.96
N ILE A 342 9.49 -22.50 -2.21
CA ILE A 342 8.68 -21.46 -1.58
C ILE A 342 9.11 -20.10 -2.11
N TRP A 343 8.16 -19.18 -2.15
CA TRP A 343 8.42 -17.78 -2.45
C TRP A 343 8.29 -16.94 -1.19
N VAL A 344 9.30 -16.12 -0.91
CA VAL A 344 9.48 -15.51 0.41
C VAL A 344 9.64 -14.00 0.31
N LEU A 345 9.08 -13.31 1.30
CA LEU A 345 9.23 -11.87 1.55
C LEU A 345 9.68 -11.67 2.99
N GLY A 346 10.81 -11.01 3.19
CA GLY A 346 11.28 -10.60 4.51
C GLY A 346 10.93 -9.13 4.79
N ARG A 347 10.80 -8.75 6.06
CA ARG A 347 10.47 -7.38 6.51
C ARG A 347 11.31 -6.32 5.82
N MET A 348 12.63 -6.43 5.93
CA MET A 348 13.59 -5.45 5.38
C MET A 348 13.89 -5.66 3.90
N GLY A 349 13.45 -6.80 3.34
CA GLY A 349 13.69 -7.14 1.94
C GLY A 349 12.72 -6.41 1.01
N ASP A 350 13.28 -5.77 -0.01
CA ASP A 350 12.50 -5.09 -1.04
C ASP A 350 12.20 -6.00 -2.25
N ASN A 351 12.61 -7.27 -2.22
CA ASN A 351 12.39 -8.27 -3.26
C ASN A 351 11.64 -9.50 -2.71
N MET A 352 10.95 -10.23 -3.60
CA MET A 352 10.44 -11.57 -3.33
C MET A 352 11.42 -12.60 -3.88
N VAL A 353 11.85 -13.55 -3.06
CA VAL A 353 12.93 -14.48 -3.40
C VAL A 353 12.39 -15.90 -3.46
N ARG A 354 12.91 -16.72 -4.38
CA ARG A 354 12.62 -18.14 -4.47
C ARG A 354 13.62 -18.92 -3.62
N GLU A 355 13.14 -19.74 -2.71
CA GLU A 355 13.95 -20.55 -1.80
C GLU A 355 13.52 -22.03 -1.82
N LEU A 356 14.46 -22.93 -1.55
CA LEU A 356 14.14 -24.34 -1.36
C LEU A 356 13.35 -24.51 -0.06
N ALA A 357 12.23 -25.21 -0.13
CA ALA A 357 11.47 -25.55 1.06
C ALA A 357 12.32 -26.46 1.97
N PRO A 358 12.62 -26.07 3.21
CA PRO A 358 13.47 -26.87 4.09
C PRO A 358 12.84 -28.22 4.44
N ASN A 359 11.52 -28.25 4.62
CA ASN A 359 10.77 -29.44 5.00
C ASN A 359 9.29 -29.29 4.60
N LYS A 360 8.72 -30.33 3.97
CA LYS A 360 7.31 -30.39 3.55
C LYS A 360 6.29 -30.31 4.70
N ASN A 361 6.72 -30.61 5.93
CA ASN A 361 5.91 -30.58 7.15
C ASN A 361 5.97 -29.22 7.87
N GLN A 362 6.82 -28.29 7.44
CA GLN A 362 6.71 -26.89 7.89
C GLN A 362 5.43 -26.28 7.33
N ALA A 363 4.87 -25.29 8.01
CA ALA A 363 3.65 -24.64 7.56
C ALA A 363 3.89 -23.22 7.06
N TYR A 364 3.41 -22.94 5.85
CA TYR A 364 3.51 -21.64 5.17
C TYR A 364 2.15 -21.22 4.60
N SER A 365 2.04 -19.96 4.19
CA SER A 365 0.79 -19.45 3.62
C SER A 365 0.54 -20.03 2.22
N VAL A 366 -0.71 -20.01 1.79
CA VAL A 366 -1.11 -20.47 0.45
C VAL A 366 -1.84 -19.35 -0.28
N ARG A 367 -1.46 -19.17 -1.54
CA ARG A 367 -2.23 -18.44 -2.55
C ARG A 367 -2.71 -19.42 -3.58
N CYS A 368 -3.75 -19.05 -4.32
CA CYS A 368 -4.39 -19.90 -5.30
C CYS A 368 -4.61 -19.10 -6.58
N ILE A 369 -4.44 -19.76 -7.73
CA ILE A 369 -4.59 -19.19 -9.07
C ILE A 369 -5.64 -20.00 -9.84
N ASP A 370 -6.38 -19.36 -10.72
CA ASP A 370 -7.43 -19.99 -11.51
C ASP A 370 -6.92 -21.13 -12.41
N GLY A 371 -7.79 -22.08 -12.71
CA GLY A 371 -7.48 -23.27 -13.51
C GLY A 371 -7.32 -24.54 -12.66
N ASP A 372 -7.22 -25.67 -13.36
CA ASP A 372 -7.17 -27.01 -12.78
C ASP A 372 -5.75 -27.55 -12.56
#